data_AF-A0A838EX95-F1
#
_entry.id   AF-A0A838EX95-F1
#
_cell.length_a   1.000
_cell.length_b   1.000
_cell.length_c   1.000
_cell.angle_alpha   90.00
_cell.angle_beta   90.00
_cell.angle_gamma   90.00
#
_symmetry.space_group_name_H-M   'P 1'
#
loop_
_entity.id
_entity.type
_entity.pdbx_description
1 polymer ?
#
loop_
_entity_poly.entity_id
_entity_poly.type
_entity_poly.pdbx_seq_one_letter_code
_entity_poly.pdbx_strand_id
1 'polypeptide(L)'
;MNFIPLEDLAMIGDRKTVALVSKKCEICWYCPERFDADPAFASLLDPEKGGSWSLRCQEELSFSRRFYRGSSAVLESTFKGKEGELKITDFMPVSDGEQAKD
;
A
#
# COMPACT_ATOMS: atom_id res chain seq x y z
N MET A 1 -12.84 7.53 16.48
CA MET A 1 -12.09 6.49 15.74
C MET A 1 -12.43 6.64 14.29
N ASN A 2 -11.45 6.97 13.45
CA ASN A 2 -11.68 7.20 12.03
C ASN A 2 -11.05 6.07 11.21
N PHE A 3 -11.85 5.05 10.94
CA PHE A 3 -11.45 3.93 10.09
C PHE A 3 -11.29 4.38 8.62
N ILE A 4 -10.47 3.65 7.88
CA ILE A 4 -10.31 3.85 6.44
C ILE A 4 -11.52 3.20 5.74
N PRO A 5 -12.25 3.93 4.87
CA PRO A 5 -13.31 3.33 4.06
C PRO A 5 -12.77 2.17 3.21
N LEU A 6 -13.54 1.09 3.08
CA LEU A 6 -13.09 -0.10 2.34
C LEU A 6 -12.85 0.21 0.85
N GLU A 7 -13.66 1.10 0.28
CA GLU A 7 -13.53 1.57 -1.10
C GLU A 7 -12.25 2.37 -1.38
N ASP A 8 -11.60 2.87 -0.33
CA ASP A 8 -10.32 3.60 -0.42
C ASP A 8 -9.10 2.66 -0.32
N LEU A 9 -9.31 1.36 -0.11
CA LEU A 9 -8.25 0.36 -0.02
C LEU A 9 -7.96 -0.28 -1.38
N ALA A 10 -6.68 -0.51 -1.64
CA ALA A 10 -6.19 -1.32 -2.75
C ALA A 10 -5.22 -2.39 -2.24
N MET A 11 -4.92 -3.37 -3.07
CA MET A 11 -4.23 -4.59 -2.68
C MET A 11 -2.99 -4.80 -3.55
N ILE A 12 -1.85 -5.08 -2.93
CA ILE A 12 -0.63 -5.56 -3.62
C ILE A 12 -0.17 -6.86 -2.97
N GLY A 13 0.43 -7.78 -3.73
CA GLY A 13 0.87 -9.07 -3.19
C GLY A 13 1.74 -9.86 -4.15
N ASP A 14 2.42 -10.88 -3.63
CA ASP A 14 3.48 -11.66 -4.31
C ASP A 14 3.15 -13.17 -4.42
N ARG A 15 1.87 -13.53 -4.24
CA ARG A 15 1.33 -14.90 -4.12
C ARG A 15 1.56 -15.57 -2.76
N LYS A 16 2.43 -15.03 -1.90
CA LYS A 16 2.62 -15.53 -0.53
C LYS A 16 1.88 -14.68 0.48
N THR A 17 1.85 -13.37 0.26
CA THR A 17 1.17 -12.43 1.15
C THR A 17 0.56 -11.24 0.40
N VAL A 18 -0.05 -10.33 1.16
CA VAL A 18 -0.76 -9.15 0.71
C VAL A 18 -0.57 -7.97 1.66
N ALA A 19 -0.46 -6.78 1.08
CA ALA A 19 -0.56 -5.52 1.78
C ALA A 19 -1.78 -4.73 1.29
N LEU A 20 -2.47 -4.05 2.21
CA LEU A 20 -3.55 -3.13 1.87
C LEU A 20 -3.05 -1.68 1.91
N VAL A 21 -3.24 -0.98 0.79
CA VAL A 21 -2.76 0.37 0.54
C VAL A 21 -3.96 1.34 0.53
N SER A 22 -3.99 2.25 1.49
CA SER A 22 -5.01 3.30 1.57
C SER A 22 -4.85 4.32 0.45
N LYS A 23 -5.93 5.05 0.14
CA LYS A 23 -5.93 6.17 -0.80
C LYS A 23 -4.99 7.31 -0.41
N LYS A 24 -4.59 7.36 0.87
CA LYS A 24 -3.59 8.30 1.38
C LYS A 24 -2.17 7.75 1.29
N CYS A 25 -1.88 6.66 0.57
CA CYS A 25 -0.54 6.05 0.51
C CYS A 25 -0.05 5.55 1.87
N GLU A 26 -0.91 4.84 2.60
CA GLU A 26 -0.54 4.10 3.81
C GLU A 26 -0.66 2.61 3.55
N ILE A 27 0.31 1.83 4.01
CA ILE A 27 0.15 0.40 4.22
C ILE A 27 -0.48 0.23 5.61
N CYS A 28 -1.78 -0.03 5.64
CA CYS A 28 -2.58 -0.11 6.88
C CYS A 28 -2.83 -1.56 7.36
N TRP A 29 -2.51 -2.53 6.51
CA TRP A 29 -2.51 -3.95 6.83
C TRP A 29 -1.40 -4.63 6.05
N TYR A 30 -0.57 -5.42 6.74
CA TYR A 30 0.45 -6.25 6.10
C TYR A 30 0.95 -7.33 7.07
N CYS A 31 0.86 -8.58 6.64
CA CYS A 31 1.45 -9.73 7.34
C CYS A 31 2.66 -10.22 6.53
N PRO A 32 3.90 -10.04 6.99
CA PRO A 32 5.07 -10.54 6.26
C PRO A 32 5.02 -12.06 6.06
N GLU A 33 5.67 -12.56 5.00
CA GLU A 33 5.84 -13.99 4.67
C GLU A 33 4.57 -14.76 4.25
N ARG A 34 3.44 -14.58 4.95
CA ARG A 34 2.15 -15.25 4.65
C ARG A 34 0.95 -14.46 5.17
N PHE A 35 -0.21 -14.71 4.56
CA PHE A 35 -1.46 -14.00 4.84
C PHE A 35 -1.95 -14.07 6.30
N ASP A 36 -1.64 -15.15 7.02
CA ASP A 36 -2.11 -15.43 8.38
C ASP A 36 -1.02 -15.25 9.46
N ALA A 37 0.12 -14.68 9.09
CA ALA A 37 1.18 -14.33 10.04
C ALA A 37 0.82 -13.12 10.91
N ASP A 38 1.65 -12.85 11.91
CA ASP A 38 1.52 -11.67 12.73
C ASP A 38 1.64 -10.40 11.86
N PRO A 39 0.73 -9.43 12.01
CA PRO A 39 0.75 -8.22 11.19
C PRO A 39 1.90 -7.31 11.62
N ALA A 40 2.69 -6.85 10.64
CA ALA A 40 3.59 -5.71 10.83
C ALA A 40 2.82 -4.39 10.93
N PHE A 41 1.66 -4.31 10.25
CA PHE A 41 0.72 -3.18 10.31
C PHE A 41 -0.71 -3.70 10.44
N ALA A 42 -1.49 -3.06 11.30
CA ALA A 42 -2.86 -3.46 11.64
C ALA A 42 -3.78 -2.25 11.92
N SER A 43 -3.45 -1.05 11.43
CA SER A 43 -4.29 0.14 11.63
C SER A 43 -5.69 0.03 10.99
N LEU A 44 -5.89 -0.95 10.10
CA LEU A 44 -7.21 -1.33 9.63
C LEU A 44 -8.14 -1.81 10.76
N LEU A 45 -7.61 -2.51 11.77
CA LEU A 45 -8.38 -3.03 12.90
C LEU A 45 -8.36 -2.11 14.12
N ASP A 46 -7.22 -1.48 14.39
CA ASP A 46 -7.06 -0.50 15.47
C ASP A 46 -6.29 0.72 14.94
N PRO A 47 -6.98 1.80 14.55
CA PRO A 47 -6.35 3.00 13.99
C PRO A 47 -5.32 3.67 14.91
N GLU A 48 -5.40 3.45 16.22
CA GLU A 48 -4.53 4.11 17.21
C GLU A 48 -3.31 3.26 17.55
N LYS A 49 -3.46 1.93 17.60
CA LYS A 49 -2.39 1.01 18.05
C LYS A 49 -1.83 0.11 16.97
N GLY A 50 -2.56 -0.10 15.89
CA GLY A 50 -2.20 -1.08 14.85
C GLY A 50 -1.02 -0.66 13.98
N GLY A 51 -0.69 0.63 13.95
CA GLY A 51 0.43 1.14 13.16
C GLY A 51 0.23 1.03 11.64
N SER A 52 1.03 1.80 10.91
CA SER A 52 1.05 1.81 9.45
C SER A 52 2.37 2.37 8.95
N TRP A 53 2.75 2.01 7.72
CA TRP A 53 3.79 2.72 7.00
C TRP A 53 3.16 3.71 6.02
N SER A 54 3.72 4.91 5.89
CA SER A 54 3.12 5.93 5.04
C SER A 54 4.17 6.73 4.29
N LEU A 55 3.88 7.03 3.02
CA LEU A 55 4.63 8.01 2.24
C LEU A 55 3.85 9.32 2.20
N ARG A 56 4.50 10.43 2.56
CA ARG A 56 3.88 11.77 2.61
C ARG A 56 4.77 12.77 1.90
N CYS A 57 4.16 13.66 1.12
CA CYS A 57 4.81 14.89 0.69
C CYS A 57 4.59 15.98 1.74
N GLN A 58 5.54 16.92 1.82
CA GLN A 58 5.38 18.13 2.64
C GLN A 58 4.30 19.05 2.06
N GLU A 59 4.16 19.06 0.74
CA GLU A 59 3.05 19.70 0.05
C GLU A 59 1.76 18.90 0.24
N GLU A 60 0.64 19.62 0.37
CA GLU A 60 -0.69 19.02 0.36
C GLU A 60 -1.05 18.54 -1.06
N LEU A 61 -1.29 17.24 -1.18
CA LEU A 61 -1.65 16.61 -2.45
C LEU A 61 -3.08 16.08 -2.42
N SER A 62 -3.81 16.33 -3.50
CA SER A 62 -5.15 15.78 -3.70
C SER A 62 -5.08 14.48 -4.51
N PHE A 63 -5.74 13.43 -4.02
CA PHE A 63 -5.91 12.20 -4.79
C PHE A 63 -6.59 12.49 -6.13
N SER A 64 -6.03 11.99 -7.22
CA SER A 64 -6.61 12.17 -8.56
C SER A 64 -7.12 10.85 -9.14
N ARG A 65 -6.30 9.80 -9.18
CA ARG A 65 -6.71 8.51 -9.73
C ARG A 65 -5.84 7.37 -9.23
N ARG A 66 -6.37 6.16 -9.35
CA ARG A 66 -5.68 4.90 -9.07
C ARG A 66 -6.15 3.83 -10.02
N PHE A 67 -5.23 2.96 -10.44
CA PHE A 67 -5.55 1.78 -11.24
C PHE A 67 -4.43 0.74 -11.13
N TYR A 68 -4.76 -0.50 -11.43
CA TYR A 68 -3.77 -1.55 -11.63
C TYR A 68 -3.25 -1.48 -13.07
N ARG A 69 -1.92 -1.57 -13.25
CA ARG A 69 -1.30 -1.48 -14.58
C ARG A 69 -1.63 -2.74 -15.39
N GLY A 70 -2.50 -2.60 -16.39
CA GLY A 70 -2.94 -3.70 -17.23
C GLY A 70 -3.56 -4.83 -16.39
N SER A 71 -3.21 -6.07 -16.70
CA SER A 71 -3.66 -7.26 -15.96
C SER A 71 -2.63 -7.71 -14.90
N SER A 72 -2.10 -6.78 -14.11
CA SER A 72 -1.08 -7.06 -13.08
C SER A 72 -1.50 -6.56 -11.69
N ALA A 73 -0.83 -7.02 -10.64
CA ALA A 73 -0.99 -6.52 -9.26
C ALA A 73 -0.12 -5.29 -8.95
N VAL A 74 0.33 -4.55 -9.99
CA VAL A 74 1.10 -3.32 -9.84
C VAL A 74 0.13 -2.14 -9.75
N LEU A 75 0.10 -1.49 -8.59
CA LEU A 75 -0.79 -0.38 -8.30
C LEU A 75 -0.13 0.96 -8.65
N GLU A 76 -0.78 1.79 -9.46
CA GLU A 76 -0.36 3.16 -9.70
C GLU A 76 -1.35 4.13 -9.07
N SER A 77 -0.88 5.04 -8.21
CA SER A 77 -1.66 6.11 -7.61
C SER A 77 -1.09 7.47 -8.02
N THR A 78 -1.96 8.36 -8.52
CA THR A 78 -1.62 9.72 -8.92
C THR A 78 -2.27 10.72 -7.97
N PHE A 79 -1.47 11.70 -7.54
CA PHE A 79 -1.88 12.83 -6.72
C PHE A 79 -1.46 14.15 -7.38
N LYS A 80 -2.29 15.19 -7.24
CA LYS A 80 -2.02 16.52 -7.77
C LYS A 80 -1.70 17.49 -6.65
N GLY A 81 -0.59 18.21 -6.79
CA GLY A 81 -0.24 19.38 -6.00
C GLY A 81 -0.44 20.66 -6.80
N LYS A 82 -0.09 21.79 -6.20
CA LYS A 82 -0.01 23.11 -6.83
C LYS A 82 1.16 23.16 -7.82
N GLU A 83 2.28 22.53 -7.49
CA GLU A 83 3.53 22.62 -8.28
C GLU A 83 3.71 21.45 -9.26
N GLY A 84 2.93 20.38 -9.14
CA GLY A 84 3.05 19.23 -10.03
C GLY A 84 2.19 18.03 -9.66
N GLU A 85 2.62 16.86 -10.13
CA GLU A 85 1.97 15.57 -9.90
C GLU A 85 2.95 14.63 -9.16
N LEU A 86 2.45 13.93 -8.14
CA LEU A 86 3.13 12.78 -7.55
C LEU A 86 2.49 11.50 -8.10
N LYS A 87 3.32 10.62 -8.62
CA LYS A 87 2.93 9.27 -9.03
C LYS A 87 3.67 8.26 -8.18
N ILE A 88 2.92 7.36 -7.54
CA ILE A 88 3.45 6.27 -6.72
C ILE A 88 3.09 4.96 -7.40
N THR A 89 4.07 4.06 -7.50
CA THR A 89 3.90 2.70 -7.99
C THR A 89 4.19 1.73 -6.86
N ASP A 90 3.15 1.07 -6.35
CA ASP A 90 3.27 0.06 -5.30
C ASP A 90 3.16 -1.33 -5.94
N PHE A 91 4.11 -2.21 -5.61
CA PHE A 91 4.06 -3.60 -6.03
C PHE A 91 4.89 -4.47 -5.08
N MET A 92 4.56 -5.75 -5.05
CA MET A 92 5.33 -6.74 -4.32
C MET A 92 5.93 -7.70 -5.37
N PRO A 93 7.26 -7.74 -5.53
CA PRO A 93 7.88 -8.62 -6.50
C PRO A 93 7.67 -10.07 -6.07
N VAL A 94 7.35 -10.92 -7.03
CA VAL A 94 7.31 -12.35 -6.81
C VAL A 94 8.75 -12.85 -6.66
N SER A 95 9.13 -13.28 -5.45
CA SER A 95 10.40 -13.98 -5.27
C SER A 95 10.28 -15.39 -5.85
N ASP A 96 10.97 -15.68 -6.95
CA ASP A 96 11.33 -17.05 -7.28
C ASP A 96 12.33 -17.50 -6.20
N GLY A 97 12.18 -18.72 -5.66
CA GLY A 97 12.85 -19.16 -4.43
C GLY A 97 14.36 -19.33 -4.47
N GLU A 98 15.12 -18.39 -5.02
CA GLU A 98 16.58 -18.32 -4.91
C GLU A 98 16.96 -17.02 -4.19
N GLN A 99 17.57 -17.19 -3.02
CA GLN A 99 18.33 -16.13 -2.39
C GLN A 99 19.32 -15.59 -3.42
N ALA A 100 19.22 -14.29 -3.72
CA ALA A 100 20.39 -13.56 -4.20
C ALA A 100 21.41 -13.63 -3.07
N LYS A 101 22.33 -14.59 -3.18
CA LYS A 101 23.56 -14.62 -2.40
C LYS A 101 24.39 -13.45 -2.89
N ASP A 102 24.48 -12.42 -2.07
CA ASP A 102 25.68 -11.57 -2.03
C ASP A 102 26.66 -12.16 -1.00
#